data_AF-A0A939VR93-F1
#
_entry.id   AF-A0A939VR93-F1
#
_cell.length_a   1.000
_cell.length_b   1.000
_cell.length_c   1.000
_cell.angle_alpha   90.00
_cell.angle_beta   90.00
_cell.angle_gamma   90.00
#
_symmetry.space_group_name_H-M   'P 1'
#
loop_
_entity.id
_entity.type
_entity.pdbx_description
1 polymer ?
#
loop_
_entity_poly.entity_id
_entity_poly.type
_entity_poly.pdbx_seq_one_letter_code
_entity_poly.pdbx_strand_id
1 'polypeptide(L)'
;MKNLKVSVTGCSLADFLYADIDFNSPAFRECASRQDGDGGLMEGKLIFADALEKFKGKPYAELLQSITGGKAPTVKNLGGPAIVGAINAAQILSDCPVKFDFYGATGDDESGHFLRSVIAGTPVNTEHYLTLKGSTPCTDVLSDPRAH
;
A
#
# COMPACT_ATOMS: atom_id res chain seq x y z
N MET A 1 16.48 -1.56 -33.04
CA MET A 1 16.69 -0.98 -31.69
C MET A 1 17.27 -2.05 -30.78
N LYS A 2 18.10 -1.69 -29.79
CA LYS A 2 18.59 -2.65 -28.80
C LYS A 2 17.46 -3.01 -27.82
N ASN A 3 17.36 -4.28 -27.44
CA ASN A 3 16.45 -4.69 -26.37
C ASN A 3 16.97 -4.14 -25.04
N LEU A 4 16.17 -3.31 -24.38
CA LEU A 4 16.47 -2.77 -23.06
C LEU A 4 15.79 -3.64 -21.99
N LYS A 5 16.51 -3.93 -20.91
CA LYS A 5 15.97 -4.58 -19.73
C LYS A 5 16.05 -3.62 -18.55
N VAL A 6 14.93 -3.44 -17.86
CA VAL A 6 14.80 -2.64 -16.65
C VAL A 6 14.46 -3.58 -15.50
N SER A 7 15.37 -3.68 -14.54
CA SER A 7 15.13 -4.41 -13.29
C SER A 7 14.58 -3.45 -12.25
N VAL A 8 13.43 -3.77 -11.67
CA VAL A 8 12.77 -2.97 -10.63
C VAL A 8 12.68 -3.78 -9.36
N THR A 9 13.19 -3.23 -8.26
CA THR A 9 13.10 -3.85 -6.93
C THR A 9 12.25 -2.98 -6.01
N GLY A 10 11.35 -3.59 -5.25
CA GLY A 10 10.63 -2.89 -4.20
C GLY A 10 9.54 -3.74 -3.56
N CYS A 11 8.76 -3.12 -2.69
CA CYS A 11 7.60 -3.77 -2.10
C CYS A 11 6.41 -3.74 -3.07
N SER A 12 5.61 -4.80 -2.97
CA SER A 12 4.23 -4.88 -3.41
C SER A 12 3.39 -5.06 -2.15
N LEU A 13 2.30 -4.31 -2.03
CA LEU A 13 1.46 -4.35 -0.84
C LEU A 13 -0.01 -4.19 -1.22
N ALA A 14 -0.90 -4.64 -0.34
CA ALA A 14 -2.33 -4.41 -0.50
C ALA A 14 -2.71 -3.06 0.10
N ASP A 15 -3.26 -2.17 -0.73
CA ASP A 15 -3.84 -0.91 -0.26
C ASP A 15 -5.31 -1.14 0.09
N PHE A 16 -5.65 -1.03 1.37
CA PHE A 16 -7.02 -1.09 1.88
C PHE A 16 -7.57 0.32 2.03
N LEU A 17 -8.36 0.76 1.06
CA LEU A 17 -8.93 2.11 1.05
C LEU A 17 -10.17 2.16 1.93
N TYR A 18 -10.12 2.99 2.97
CA TYR A 18 -11.26 3.40 3.77
C TYR A 18 -11.68 4.79 3.30
N ALA A 19 -12.72 4.82 2.47
CA ALA A 19 -13.31 6.08 2.01
C ALA A 19 -14.22 6.68 3.08
N ASP A 20 -14.40 8.01 3.01
CA ASP A 20 -15.32 8.76 3.87
C ASP A 20 -15.00 8.66 5.37
N ILE A 21 -13.71 8.71 5.70
CA ILE A 21 -13.24 8.89 7.07
C ILE A 21 -13.34 10.37 7.41
N ASP A 22 -13.77 10.69 8.63
CA ASP A 22 -13.85 12.08 9.11
C ASP A 22 -12.59 12.44 9.89
N PHE A 23 -11.72 13.25 9.27
CA PHE A 23 -10.48 13.70 9.90
C PHE A 23 -10.73 14.71 11.03
N ASN A 24 -11.94 15.24 11.16
CA ASN A 24 -12.38 16.06 12.30
C ASN A 24 -13.06 15.25 13.41
N SER A 25 -13.34 13.96 13.21
CA SER A 25 -13.93 13.13 14.25
C SER A 25 -13.02 13.05 15.50
N PRO A 26 -13.59 12.93 16.71
CA PRO A 26 -12.80 12.76 17.92
C PRO A 26 -11.82 11.59 17.83
N ALA A 27 -12.25 10.46 17.24
CA ALA A 27 -11.41 9.26 17.07
C ALA A 27 -10.17 9.52 16.20
N PHE A 28 -10.33 10.22 15.08
CA PHE A 28 -9.20 10.59 14.23
C PHE A 28 -8.32 11.65 14.89
N ARG A 29 -8.92 12.71 15.46
CA ARG A 29 -8.19 13.81 16.12
C ARG A 29 -7.38 13.34 17.32
N GLU A 30 -7.84 12.30 18.03
CA GLU A 30 -7.04 11.67 19.08
C GLU A 30 -5.76 11.02 18.55
N CYS A 31 -5.76 10.57 17.30
CA CYS A 31 -4.63 9.94 16.62
C CYS A 31 -3.79 10.92 15.79
N ALA A 32 -4.25 12.15 15.60
CA ALA A 32 -3.55 13.17 14.82
C ALA A 32 -2.22 13.56 15.47
N SER A 33 -1.22 13.74 14.62
CA SER A 33 0.11 14.24 15.00
C SER A 33 -0.01 15.64 15.60
N ARG A 34 0.81 15.90 16.61
CA ARG A 34 0.96 17.19 17.29
C ARG A 34 2.21 17.92 16.81
N GLN A 35 3.22 17.17 16.39
CA GLN A 35 4.48 17.67 15.85
C GLN A 35 5.12 16.65 14.92
N ASP A 36 5.93 17.12 13.98
CA ASP A 36 6.61 16.24 13.04
C ASP A 36 7.45 15.15 13.75
N GLY A 37 7.24 13.91 13.35
CA GLY A 37 7.98 12.75 13.85
C GLY A 37 7.47 12.15 15.17
N ASP A 38 6.34 12.60 15.70
CA ASP A 38 5.77 12.04 16.94
C ASP A 38 5.05 10.69 16.74
N GLY A 39 4.85 10.25 15.50
CA GLY A 39 4.18 8.99 15.15
C GLY A 39 2.66 9.10 15.04
N GLY A 40 2.08 10.29 15.21
CA GLY A 40 0.66 10.52 14.95
C GLY A 40 0.32 10.57 13.47
N LEU A 41 -0.97 10.42 13.16
CA LEU A 41 -1.51 10.53 11.81
C LEU A 41 -1.37 11.97 11.29
N MET A 42 -0.92 12.09 10.05
CA MET A 42 -0.85 13.38 9.38
C MET A 42 -1.33 13.22 7.94
N GLU A 43 -2.18 14.14 7.51
CA GLU A 43 -2.75 14.15 6.17
C GLU A 43 -1.63 14.18 5.11
N GLY A 44 -1.76 13.33 4.09
CA GLY A 44 -0.77 13.20 3.01
C GLY A 44 0.55 12.53 3.41
N LYS A 45 0.71 12.05 4.64
CA LYS A 45 1.93 11.33 5.08
C LYS A 45 1.68 9.83 5.27
N LEU A 46 2.75 9.05 5.12
CA LEU A 46 2.79 7.64 5.48
C LEU A 46 3.33 7.51 6.90
N ILE A 47 2.60 6.80 7.74
CA ILE A 47 2.98 6.50 9.13
C ILE A 47 2.99 4.99 9.31
N PHE A 48 4.04 4.44 9.93
CA PHE A 48 4.09 3.02 10.25
C PHE A 48 3.16 2.71 11.43
N ALA A 49 2.47 1.57 11.35
CA ALA A 49 1.53 1.14 12.38
C ALA A 49 2.16 1.12 13.77
N ASP A 50 3.39 0.63 13.91
CA ASP A 50 4.09 0.54 15.20
C ASP A 50 4.44 1.92 15.78
N ALA A 51 4.67 2.93 14.93
CA ALA A 51 4.88 4.30 15.37
C ALA A 51 3.58 4.89 15.94
N LEU A 52 2.45 4.63 15.29
CA LEU A 52 1.13 5.06 15.76
C LEU A 52 0.73 4.35 17.06
N GLU A 53 1.01 3.05 17.17
CA GLU A 53 0.82 2.26 18.40
C GLU A 53 1.60 2.86 19.57
N LYS A 54 2.89 3.21 19.35
CA LYS A 54 3.73 3.87 20.36
C LYS A 54 3.19 5.26 20.73
N PHE A 55 2.74 6.05 19.75
CA PHE A 55 2.17 7.37 19.96
C PHE A 55 0.90 7.32 20.83
N LYS A 56 0.08 6.27 20.69
CA LYS A 56 -1.21 6.14 21.40
C LYS A 56 -1.18 5.22 22.61
N GLY A 57 -0.18 4.36 22.74
CA GLY A 57 -0.14 3.29 23.73
C GLY A 57 -1.26 2.26 23.57
N LYS A 58 -1.73 2.04 22.34
CA LYS A 58 -2.83 1.11 22.02
C LYS A 58 -2.48 0.26 20.78
N PRO A 59 -2.98 -0.98 20.67
CA PRO A 59 -2.81 -1.79 19.48
C PRO A 59 -3.42 -1.14 18.23
N TYR A 60 -2.77 -1.32 17.09
CA TYR A 60 -3.17 -0.70 15.82
C TYR A 60 -4.58 -1.11 15.40
N ALA A 61 -4.95 -2.38 15.60
CA ALA A 61 -6.27 -2.89 15.27
C ALA A 61 -7.40 -2.14 16.02
N GLU A 62 -7.18 -1.77 17.29
CA GLU A 62 -8.15 -0.99 18.07
C GLU A 62 -8.24 0.46 17.57
N LEU A 63 -7.10 1.05 17.20
CA LEU A 63 -7.04 2.41 16.64
C LEU A 63 -7.78 2.48 15.30
N LEU A 64 -7.50 1.53 14.40
CA LEU A 64 -8.16 1.43 13.11
C LEU A 64 -9.66 1.21 13.27
N GLN A 65 -10.09 0.32 14.17
CA GLN A 65 -11.51 0.10 14.46
C GLN A 65 -12.19 1.39 14.95
N SER A 66 -11.54 2.14 15.84
CA SER A 66 -12.06 3.42 16.36
C SER A 66 -12.20 4.46 15.24
N ILE A 67 -11.16 4.63 14.42
CA ILE A 67 -11.14 5.62 13.32
C ILE A 67 -12.19 5.30 12.26
N THR A 68 -12.32 4.02 11.90
CA THR A 68 -13.21 3.56 10.83
C THR A 68 -14.63 3.28 11.29
N GLY A 69 -14.89 3.28 12.60
CA GLY A 69 -16.13 2.78 13.19
C GLY A 69 -16.36 1.30 12.92
N GLY A 70 -15.31 0.53 12.68
CA GLY A 70 -15.36 -0.90 12.34
C GLY A 70 -15.86 -1.21 10.93
N LYS A 71 -15.98 -0.20 10.05
CA LYS A 71 -16.31 -0.43 8.63
C LYS A 71 -15.21 -1.25 7.96
N ALA A 72 -15.58 -2.09 7.00
CA ALA A 72 -14.60 -2.75 6.13
C ALA A 72 -14.01 -1.75 5.11
N PRO A 73 -12.82 -2.02 4.54
CA PRO A 73 -12.29 -1.26 3.42
C PRO A 73 -13.30 -1.19 2.27
N THR A 74 -13.43 -0.02 1.67
CA THR A 74 -14.27 0.21 0.49
C THR A 74 -13.71 -0.50 -0.73
N VAL A 75 -12.38 -0.46 -0.89
CA VAL A 75 -11.67 -1.05 -2.04
C VAL A 75 -10.34 -1.63 -1.57
N LYS A 76 -9.92 -2.73 -2.21
CA LYS A 76 -8.58 -3.29 -2.11
C LYS A 76 -7.85 -3.07 -3.43
N ASN A 77 -6.69 -2.40 -3.41
CA ASN A 77 -5.88 -2.09 -4.59
C ASN A 77 -4.48 -2.72 -4.50
N LEU A 78 -3.83 -2.84 -5.66
CA LEU A 78 -2.38 -3.09 -5.72
C LEU A 78 -1.65 -1.79 -5.39
N GLY A 79 -0.93 -1.80 -4.28
CA GLY A 79 -0.01 -0.75 -3.86
C GLY A 79 1.46 -1.16 -4.03
N GLY A 80 2.34 -0.26 -3.64
CA GLY A 80 3.80 -0.43 -3.78
C GLY A 80 4.34 0.45 -4.91
N PRO A 81 5.05 1.55 -4.58
CA PRO A 81 5.48 2.53 -5.59
C PRO A 81 6.32 1.93 -6.73
N ALA A 82 7.17 0.94 -6.41
CA ALA A 82 8.05 0.32 -7.39
C ALA A 82 7.28 -0.55 -8.40
N ILE A 83 6.41 -1.46 -7.94
CA ILE A 83 5.63 -2.32 -8.83
C ILE A 83 4.60 -1.53 -9.64
N VAL A 84 3.91 -0.57 -9.01
CA VAL A 84 2.95 0.30 -9.70
C VAL A 84 3.66 1.14 -10.77
N GLY A 85 4.83 1.70 -10.46
CA GLY A 85 5.66 2.41 -11.43
C GLY A 85 6.11 1.52 -12.60
N ALA A 86 6.55 0.29 -12.31
CA ALA A 86 6.96 -0.68 -13.31
C ALA A 86 5.81 -1.07 -14.26
N ILE A 87 4.62 -1.33 -13.72
CA ILE A 87 3.43 -1.67 -14.49
C ILE A 87 3.06 -0.53 -15.45
N ASN A 88 2.98 0.70 -14.94
CA ASN A 88 2.66 1.86 -15.76
C ASN A 88 3.69 2.06 -16.88
N ALA A 89 4.99 1.98 -16.54
CA ALA A 89 6.06 2.11 -17.53
C ALA A 89 6.01 0.99 -18.59
N ALA A 90 5.76 -0.26 -18.17
CA ALA A 90 5.66 -1.41 -19.07
C ALA A 90 4.45 -1.32 -20.01
N GLN A 91 3.32 -0.77 -19.54
CA GLN A 91 2.14 -0.53 -20.38
C GLN A 91 2.37 0.57 -21.41
N ILE A 92 2.95 1.71 -21.00
CA ILE A 92 3.29 2.83 -21.90
C ILE A 92 4.27 2.41 -22.99
N LEU A 93 5.24 1.56 -22.64
CA LEU A 93 6.31 1.11 -23.54
C LEU A 93 6.04 -0.26 -24.19
N SER A 94 4.79 -0.71 -24.20
CA SER A 94 4.42 -2.05 -24.68
C SER A 94 4.81 -2.33 -26.14
N ASP A 95 4.84 -1.31 -27.00
CA ASP A 95 5.28 -1.40 -28.40
C ASP A 95 6.79 -1.18 -28.60
N CYS A 96 7.53 -0.92 -27.52
CA CYS A 96 8.96 -0.71 -27.55
C CYS A 96 9.70 -1.99 -27.13
N PRO A 97 10.95 -2.21 -27.58
CA PRO A 97 11.75 -3.37 -27.17
C PRO A 97 12.33 -3.19 -25.76
N VAL A 98 11.47 -3.00 -24.75
CA VAL A 98 11.82 -2.79 -23.35
C VAL A 98 11.10 -3.83 -22.49
N LYS A 99 11.86 -4.59 -21.69
CA LYS A 99 11.30 -5.55 -20.72
C LYS A 99 11.48 -5.03 -19.29
N PHE A 100 10.45 -5.16 -18.48
CA PHE A 100 10.48 -4.84 -17.05
C PHE A 100 10.44 -6.13 -16.23
N ASP A 101 11.47 -6.35 -15.41
CA ASP A 101 11.57 -7.49 -14.50
C ASP A 101 11.40 -6.99 -13.05
N PHE A 102 10.41 -7.52 -12.35
CA PHE A 102 10.14 -7.14 -10.96
C PHE A 102 10.75 -8.13 -9.96
N TYR A 103 11.43 -7.58 -8.95
CA TYR A 103 12.05 -8.27 -7.84
C TYR A 103 11.37 -7.81 -6.54
N GLY A 104 10.69 -8.74 -5.88
CA GLY A 104 9.94 -8.45 -4.66
C GLY A 104 9.42 -9.73 -4.02
N ALA A 105 8.59 -9.58 -3.00
CA ALA A 105 7.98 -10.71 -2.32
C ALA A 105 6.58 -10.40 -1.80
N THR A 106 5.75 -11.44 -1.72
CA THR A 106 4.47 -11.46 -0.99
C THR A 106 4.44 -12.58 0.02
N GLY A 107 3.48 -12.50 0.95
CA GLY A 107 3.10 -13.64 1.78
C GLY A 107 2.30 -14.68 0.98
N ASP A 108 2.09 -15.84 1.61
CA ASP A 108 1.17 -16.86 1.13
C ASP A 108 -0.22 -16.70 1.77
N ASP A 109 -0.85 -15.56 1.51
CA ASP A 109 -2.15 -15.18 2.07
C ASP A 109 -3.07 -14.58 1.00
N GLU A 110 -4.32 -14.30 1.35
CA GLU A 110 -5.33 -13.80 0.40
C GLU A 110 -4.89 -12.49 -0.29
N SER A 111 -4.19 -11.61 0.43
CA SER A 111 -3.60 -10.40 -0.12
C SER A 111 -2.51 -10.72 -1.14
N GLY A 112 -1.59 -11.63 -0.83
CA GLY A 112 -0.56 -12.06 -1.76
C GLY A 112 -1.15 -12.67 -3.03
N HIS A 113 -2.19 -13.51 -2.89
CA HIS A 113 -2.91 -14.08 -4.02
C HIS A 113 -3.57 -13.01 -4.90
N PHE A 114 -4.22 -12.02 -4.29
CA PHE A 114 -4.79 -10.87 -4.99
C PHE A 114 -3.73 -10.06 -5.73
N LEU A 115 -2.60 -9.72 -5.09
CA LEU A 115 -1.55 -8.94 -5.76
C LEU A 115 -0.96 -9.71 -6.94
N ARG A 116 -0.66 -11.00 -6.76
CA ARG A 116 -0.16 -11.86 -7.84
C ARG A 116 -1.14 -11.96 -9.00
N SER A 117 -2.46 -12.08 -8.72
CA SER A 117 -3.47 -12.16 -9.78
C SER A 117 -3.60 -10.87 -10.57
N VAL A 118 -3.54 -9.70 -9.92
CA VAL A 118 -3.55 -8.39 -10.59
C VAL A 118 -2.29 -8.22 -11.44
N ILE A 119 -1.10 -8.51 -10.89
CA ILE A 119 0.17 -8.32 -11.61
C ILE A 119 0.29 -9.27 -12.81
N ALA A 120 -0.24 -10.49 -12.71
CA ALA A 120 -0.25 -11.45 -13.82
C ALA A 120 -1.04 -10.96 -15.06
N GLY A 121 -1.95 -9.99 -14.87
CA GLY A 121 -2.65 -9.31 -15.97
C GLY A 121 -1.87 -8.16 -16.61
N THR A 122 -0.59 -7.96 -16.25
CA THR A 122 0.22 -6.83 -16.71
C THR A 122 1.44 -7.28 -17.51
N PRO A 123 2.08 -6.39 -18.31
CA PRO A 123 3.27 -6.73 -19.08
C PRO A 123 4.55 -6.93 -18.26
N VAL A 124 4.51 -6.75 -16.94
CA VAL A 124 5.68 -6.89 -16.06
C VAL A 124 6.03 -8.37 -15.89
N ASN A 125 7.31 -8.70 -16.04
CA ASN A 125 7.79 -10.05 -15.76
C ASN A 125 7.97 -10.28 -14.26
N THR A 126 7.36 -11.34 -13.74
CA THR A 126 7.36 -11.70 -12.32
C THR A 126 8.11 -13.00 -12.02
N GLU A 127 8.98 -13.48 -12.92
CA GLU A 127 9.83 -14.66 -12.67
C GLU A 127 10.64 -14.58 -11.36
N HIS A 128 10.96 -13.36 -10.90
CA HIS A 128 11.72 -13.11 -9.67
C HIS A 128 10.85 -12.64 -8.50
N TYR A 129 9.52 -12.71 -8.63
CA TYR A 129 8.59 -12.29 -7.59
C TYR A 129 8.27 -13.47 -6.67
N LEU A 130 8.78 -13.41 -5.44
CA LEU A 130 8.78 -14.54 -4.53
C LEU A 130 7.50 -14.60 -3.68
N THR A 131 7.15 -15.81 -3.26
CA THR A 131 6.20 -16.03 -2.16
C THR A 131 6.98 -16.52 -0.96
N LEU A 132 6.88 -15.80 0.16
CA LEU A 132 7.59 -16.07 1.41
C LEU A 132 6.60 -16.44 2.51
N LYS A 133 7.11 -17.05 3.60
CA LYS A 133 6.32 -17.27 4.81
C LYS A 133 6.02 -15.93 5.49
N GLY A 134 4.81 -15.79 6.03
CA GLY A 134 4.36 -14.58 6.72
C GLY A 134 3.29 -13.84 5.92
N SER A 135 2.87 -12.68 6.44
CA SER A 135 1.80 -11.89 5.86
C SER A 135 2.32 -10.99 4.72
N THR A 136 1.48 -10.80 3.71
CA THR A 136 1.69 -9.77 2.70
C THR A 136 1.61 -8.39 3.34
N PRO A 137 2.59 -7.49 3.08
CA PRO A 137 2.50 -6.12 3.54
C PRO A 137 1.22 -5.43 3.05
N CYS A 138 0.70 -4.51 3.85
CA CYS A 138 -0.47 -3.72 3.49
C CYS A 138 -0.34 -2.29 3.98
N THR A 139 -1.23 -1.44 3.48
CA THR A 139 -1.40 -0.06 3.93
C THR A 139 -2.89 0.23 4.02
N ASP A 140 -3.34 0.70 5.17
CA ASP A 140 -4.70 1.21 5.32
C ASP A 140 -4.71 2.67 4.90
N VAL A 141 -5.36 2.95 3.78
CA VAL A 141 -5.45 4.27 3.18
C VAL A 141 -6.72 4.94 3.70
N LEU A 142 -6.56 5.92 4.57
CA LEU A 142 -7.67 6.72 5.10
C LEU A 142 -7.93 7.90 4.16
N SER A 143 -9.15 8.05 3.67
CA SER A 143 -9.53 9.15 2.78
C SER A 143 -10.72 9.92 3.35
N ASP A 144 -10.51 11.22 3.54
CA ASP A 144 -11.58 12.17 3.84
C ASP A 144 -11.85 13.03 2.59
N PRO A 145 -13.00 12.90 1.91
CA PRO A 145 -13.33 13.75 0.76
C PRO A 145 -13.53 15.23 1.14
N ARG A 146 -13.59 15.55 2.43
CA ARG A 146 -13.77 16.91 2.97
C ARG A 146 -12.43 17.58 3.33
N ALA A 147 -11.32 16.85 3.32
CA ALA A 147 -10.01 17.40 3.64
C ALA A 147 -9.40 18.11 2.41
N HIS A 148 -9.00 19.38 2.58
CA HIS A 148 -8.44 20.26 1.54
C HIS A 148 -7.28 21.09 2.09
#